data_AF-A0A529NZB9-F1
#
_entry.id   AF-A0A529NZB9-F1
#
_cell.length_a   1.000
_cell.length_b   1.000
_cell.length_c   1.000
_cell.angle_alpha   90.00
_cell.angle_beta   90.00
_cell.angle_gamma   90.00
#
_symmetry.space_group_name_H-M   'P 1'
#
loop_
_entity.id
_entity.type
_entity.pdbx_description
1 polymer ?
#
loop_
_entity_poly.entity_id
_entity_poly.type
_entity_poly.pdbx_seq_one_letter_code
_entity_poly.pdbx_strand_id
1 'polypeptide(L)'
;FKNSVISIKDQNGLTILDHDEHMRPSTDMQSLAALNPSFVMPGEMGGFDAVAVQKHPEVEEVNHVHHAGNSSGIVDGAAAVLLGSKKAGKTLGLKPRARIRAFANIGSEPVLMLTGPVDVTEKLLQRAKMKLSDIDLFELNEAFASVVLRYMQAFEIPHDKINVNGGAIAMGHPLGATGAMIFGTVLDELERRDLNTALVTLCIGAGMGTATIIERV
;
A
#
# COMPACT_ATOMS: atom_id res chain seq x y z
N PHE A 1 6.38 -5.54 -13.96
CA PHE A 1 6.14 -6.86 -13.33
C PHE A 1 6.94 -8.02 -13.91
N LYS A 2 7.15 -8.17 -15.23
CA LYS A 2 7.84 -9.33 -15.85
C LYS A 2 9.16 -9.77 -15.19
N ASN A 3 9.96 -8.84 -14.68
CA ASN A 3 11.27 -9.15 -14.09
C ASN A 3 11.23 -9.44 -12.58
N SER A 4 10.09 -9.20 -11.92
CA SER A 4 9.98 -9.19 -10.46
C SER A 4 8.87 -10.10 -9.93
N VAL A 5 7.92 -10.50 -10.77
CA VAL A 5 6.96 -11.57 -10.47
C VAL A 5 7.58 -12.90 -10.89
N ILE A 6 7.75 -13.81 -9.94
CA ILE A 6 8.36 -15.12 -10.17
C ILE A 6 7.25 -16.16 -10.23
N SER A 7 7.17 -16.90 -11.33
CA SER A 7 6.21 -18.01 -11.47
C SER A 7 6.45 -19.07 -10.40
N ILE A 8 5.37 -19.45 -9.72
CA ILE A 8 5.38 -20.53 -8.73
C ILE A 8 5.31 -21.86 -9.49
N LYS A 9 6.19 -22.79 -9.10
CA LYS A 9 6.30 -24.12 -9.70
C LYS A 9 6.22 -25.19 -8.63
N ASP A 10 5.70 -26.36 -9.00
CA ASP A 10 5.75 -27.54 -8.15
C ASP A 10 7.18 -28.13 -8.12
N GLN A 11 7.36 -29.19 -7.31
CA GLN A 11 8.63 -29.91 -7.20
C GLN A 11 9.10 -30.58 -8.52
N ASN A 12 8.22 -30.72 -9.51
CA ASN A 12 8.51 -31.30 -10.82
C ASN A 12 8.81 -30.22 -11.87
N GLY A 13 8.76 -28.94 -11.51
CA GLY A 13 9.00 -27.80 -12.41
C GLY A 13 7.79 -27.37 -13.23
N LEU A 14 6.59 -27.89 -12.95
CA LEU A 14 5.34 -27.49 -13.59
C LEU A 14 4.84 -26.18 -12.96
N THR A 15 4.42 -25.23 -13.80
CA THR A 15 3.86 -23.95 -13.32
C THR A 15 2.54 -24.18 -12.58
N ILE A 16 2.46 -23.65 -11.36
CA ILE A 16 1.26 -23.58 -10.53
C ILE A 16 0.53 -22.26 -10.80
N LEU A 17 1.24 -21.13 -10.72
CA LEU A 17 0.70 -19.79 -10.94
C LEU A 17 1.80 -18.83 -11.44
N ASP A 18 1.50 -17.96 -12.39
CA ASP A 18 2.46 -17.04 -13.01
C ASP A 18 1.97 -15.59 -13.15
N HIS A 19 0.80 -15.28 -12.58
CA HIS A 19 0.16 -13.97 -12.61
C HIS A 19 -0.68 -13.74 -11.35
N ASP A 20 -1.11 -12.50 -11.13
CA ASP A 20 -1.99 -12.13 -10.03
C ASP A 20 -3.44 -12.51 -10.35
N GLU A 21 -3.89 -13.67 -9.86
CA GLU A 21 -5.21 -14.25 -10.19
C GLU A 21 -6.40 -13.50 -9.58
N HIS A 22 -6.17 -12.59 -8.63
CA HIS A 22 -7.24 -11.78 -8.03
C HIS A 22 -7.80 -10.72 -8.99
N MET A 23 -7.02 -10.34 -10.01
CA MET A 23 -7.36 -9.25 -10.91
C MET A 23 -8.66 -9.50 -11.67
N ARG A 24 -9.50 -8.46 -11.72
CA ARG A 24 -10.77 -8.44 -12.48
C ARG A 24 -10.72 -7.36 -13.55
N PRO A 25 -10.00 -7.58 -14.67
CA PRO A 25 -9.76 -6.54 -15.68
C PRO A 25 -11.03 -6.10 -16.43
N SER A 26 -12.11 -6.88 -16.36
CA SER A 26 -13.42 -6.53 -16.93
C SER A 26 -14.31 -5.71 -16.00
N THR A 27 -13.78 -5.19 -14.88
CA THR A 27 -14.54 -4.38 -13.92
C THR A 27 -15.03 -3.09 -14.56
N ASP A 28 -16.30 -2.76 -14.33
CA ASP A 28 -16.94 -1.50 -14.72
C ASP A 28 -17.71 -0.86 -13.54
N MET A 29 -18.19 0.37 -13.73
CA MET A 29 -18.92 1.10 -12.69
C MET A 29 -20.21 0.40 -12.26
N GLN A 30 -20.89 -0.26 -13.19
CA GLN A 30 -22.15 -0.97 -12.94
C GLN A 30 -21.93 -2.19 -12.05
N SER A 31 -20.90 -2.98 -12.33
CA SER A 31 -20.52 -4.16 -11.55
C SER A 31 -20.08 -3.78 -10.14
N LEU A 32 -19.37 -2.66 -9.96
CA LEU A 32 -18.99 -2.15 -8.65
C LEU A 32 -20.23 -1.66 -7.86
N ALA A 33 -21.10 -0.87 -8.49
CA ALA A 33 -22.29 -0.32 -7.86
C ALA A 33 -23.31 -1.39 -7.43
N ALA A 34 -23.27 -2.58 -8.05
CA ALA A 34 -24.13 -3.70 -7.70
C ALA A 34 -23.67 -4.48 -6.45
N LEU A 35 -22.48 -4.19 -5.91
CA LEU A 35 -21.95 -4.91 -4.75
C LEU A 35 -22.53 -4.40 -3.44
N ASN A 36 -22.90 -5.34 -2.57
CA ASN A 36 -23.35 -5.02 -1.21
C ASN A 36 -22.18 -4.55 -0.34
N PRO A 37 -22.38 -3.55 0.52
CA PRO A 37 -21.41 -3.18 1.55
C PRO A 37 -21.03 -4.37 2.44
N SER A 38 -19.73 -4.54 2.70
CA SER A 38 -19.21 -5.73 3.38
C SER A 38 -19.23 -5.66 4.90
N PHE A 39 -19.34 -4.45 5.48
CA PHE A 39 -19.10 -4.23 6.91
C PHE A 39 -20.33 -3.79 7.73
N VAL A 40 -21.52 -3.81 7.12
CA VAL A 40 -22.79 -3.45 7.78
C VAL A 40 -23.07 -4.35 8.98
N MET A 41 -23.02 -5.67 8.79
CA MET A 41 -23.33 -6.62 9.87
C MET A 41 -22.35 -6.49 11.06
N PRO A 42 -21.02 -6.44 10.87
CA PRO A 42 -20.10 -6.12 11.96
C PRO A 42 -20.39 -4.75 12.61
N GLY A 43 -20.67 -3.71 11.82
CA GLY A 43 -20.95 -2.36 12.31
C GLY A 43 -22.17 -2.31 13.22
N GLU A 44 -23.32 -2.78 12.72
CA GLU A 44 -24.61 -2.73 13.39
C GLU A 44 -24.77 -3.83 14.45
N MET A 45 -24.73 -5.10 14.04
CA MET A 45 -24.99 -6.24 14.95
C MET A 45 -23.82 -6.50 15.89
N GLY A 46 -22.58 -6.20 15.45
CA GLY A 46 -21.39 -6.30 16.29
C GLY A 46 -21.18 -5.09 17.22
N GLY A 47 -21.93 -4.01 17.04
CA GLY A 47 -21.85 -2.80 17.85
C GLY A 47 -20.62 -1.92 17.59
N PHE A 48 -19.83 -2.20 16.54
CA PHE A 48 -18.63 -1.43 16.22
C PHE A 48 -18.96 0.00 15.78
N ASP A 49 -20.10 0.24 15.15
CA ASP A 49 -20.54 1.59 14.77
C ASP A 49 -20.81 2.45 16.01
N ALA A 50 -21.46 1.87 17.03
CA ALA A 50 -21.73 2.57 18.27
C ALA A 50 -20.43 2.96 19.01
N VAL A 51 -19.43 2.07 18.98
CA VAL A 51 -18.10 2.36 19.55
C VAL A 51 -17.40 3.49 18.77
N ALA A 52 -17.50 3.48 17.44
CA ALA A 52 -16.93 4.51 16.60
C ALA A 52 -17.59 5.88 16.85
N VAL A 53 -18.91 5.95 16.88
CA VAL A 53 -19.69 7.16 17.17
C VAL A 53 -19.47 7.64 18.61
N GLN A 54 -19.32 6.75 19.59
CA GLN A 54 -18.98 7.13 20.96
C GLN A 54 -17.64 7.87 21.02
N LYS A 55 -16.67 7.47 20.20
CA LYS A 55 -15.37 8.14 20.09
C LYS A 55 -15.44 9.44 19.28
N HIS A 56 -16.28 9.46 18.26
CA HIS A 56 -16.50 10.58 17.33
C HIS A 56 -17.95 11.05 17.38
N PRO A 57 -18.39 11.68 18.48
CA PRO A 57 -19.80 12.06 18.67
C PRO A 57 -20.27 13.17 17.73
N GLU A 58 -19.35 13.81 17.01
CA GLU A 58 -19.64 14.72 15.90
C GLU A 58 -20.20 14.01 14.66
N VAL A 59 -20.06 12.69 14.57
CA VAL A 59 -20.61 11.86 13.49
C VAL A 59 -21.91 11.22 13.97
N GLU A 60 -23.01 11.48 13.26
CA GLU A 60 -24.32 10.90 13.58
C GLU A 60 -24.39 9.40 13.27
N GLU A 61 -23.90 9.00 12.10
CA GLU A 61 -23.93 7.62 11.63
C GLU A 61 -22.74 7.28 10.71
N VAL A 62 -22.38 6.00 10.66
CA VAL A 62 -21.34 5.48 9.76
C VAL A 62 -21.99 5.06 8.45
N ASN A 63 -21.56 5.68 7.34
CA ASN A 63 -21.98 5.23 6.00
C ASN A 63 -21.07 4.09 5.51
N HIS A 64 -21.64 2.89 5.42
CA HIS A 64 -20.95 1.69 4.93
C HIS A 64 -20.83 1.70 3.40
N VAL A 65 -19.74 2.26 2.90
CA VAL A 65 -19.47 2.36 1.44
C VAL A 65 -18.52 1.29 0.91
N HIS A 66 -17.81 0.60 1.79
CA HIS A 66 -16.81 -0.39 1.39
C HIS A 66 -17.44 -1.75 1.14
N HIS A 67 -17.03 -2.35 0.02
CA HIS A 67 -17.46 -3.65 -0.46
C HIS A 67 -16.26 -4.39 -1.07
N ALA A 68 -16.47 -5.65 -1.47
CA ALA A 68 -15.42 -6.50 -2.03
C ALA A 68 -14.68 -5.93 -3.26
N GLY A 69 -15.31 -5.02 -4.02
CA GLY A 69 -14.69 -4.38 -5.19
C GLY A 69 -13.89 -3.11 -4.92
N ASN A 70 -13.85 -2.60 -3.68
CA ASN A 70 -13.14 -1.37 -3.32
C ASN A 70 -12.33 -1.51 -2.00
N SER A 71 -12.12 -2.75 -1.59
CA SER A 71 -11.32 -3.19 -0.45
C SER A 71 -10.27 -4.17 -0.96
N SER A 72 -9.13 -4.28 -0.30
CA SER A 72 -8.08 -5.21 -0.73
C SER A 72 -8.54 -6.67 -0.71
N GLY A 73 -8.14 -7.43 -1.74
CA GLY A 73 -8.39 -8.86 -1.81
C GLY A 73 -7.58 -9.67 -0.79
N ILE A 74 -8.16 -10.75 -0.26
CA ILE A 74 -7.43 -11.75 0.53
C ILE A 74 -6.75 -12.69 -0.46
N VAL A 75 -5.41 -12.76 -0.39
CA VAL A 75 -4.59 -13.57 -1.32
C VAL A 75 -3.39 -14.18 -0.60
N ASP A 76 -2.86 -15.24 -1.18
CA ASP A 76 -1.59 -15.83 -0.79
C ASP A 76 -0.44 -15.18 -1.54
N GLY A 77 0.70 -14.97 -0.87
CA GLY A 77 1.86 -14.37 -1.52
C GLY A 77 3.07 -14.21 -0.61
N ALA A 78 4.24 -14.10 -1.23
CA ALA A 78 5.51 -13.86 -0.56
C ALA A 78 6.35 -12.86 -1.35
N ALA A 79 7.21 -12.12 -0.65
CA ALA A 79 8.16 -11.21 -1.27
C ALA A 79 9.47 -11.17 -0.50
N ALA A 80 10.56 -10.85 -1.20
CA ALA A 80 11.89 -10.73 -0.63
C ALA A 80 12.61 -9.51 -1.22
N VAL A 81 13.29 -8.76 -0.36
CA VAL A 81 14.14 -7.62 -0.74
C VAL A 81 15.54 -7.86 -0.17
N LEU A 82 16.55 -7.87 -1.04
CA LEU A 82 17.93 -8.00 -0.62
C LEU A 82 18.50 -6.62 -0.24
N LEU A 83 18.80 -6.45 1.05
CA LEU A 83 19.41 -5.23 1.60
C LEU A 83 20.88 -5.48 1.96
N GLY A 84 21.73 -4.47 1.78
CA GLY A 84 23.15 -4.60 2.10
C GLY A 84 23.87 -3.26 2.12
N SER A 85 25.05 -3.26 2.74
CA SER A 85 25.95 -2.12 2.70
C SER A 85 26.61 -1.99 1.32
N LYS A 86 27.06 -0.77 0.97
CA LYS A 86 27.87 -0.52 -0.23
C LYS A 86 29.10 -1.42 -0.32
N LYS A 87 29.72 -1.74 0.83
CA LYS A 87 30.88 -2.65 0.91
C LYS A 87 30.49 -4.08 0.51
N ALA A 88 29.41 -4.61 1.07
CA ALA A 88 28.93 -5.95 0.75
C ALA A 88 28.57 -6.08 -0.73
N GLY A 89 27.85 -5.10 -1.29
CA GLY A 89 27.52 -5.07 -2.72
C GLY A 89 28.78 -5.11 -3.62
N LYS A 90 29.80 -4.32 -3.29
CA LYS A 90 31.09 -4.34 -4.00
C LYS A 90 31.81 -5.69 -3.88
N THR A 91 31.87 -6.27 -2.68
CA THR A 91 32.53 -7.56 -2.43
C THR A 91 31.86 -8.69 -3.20
N LEU A 92 30.53 -8.66 -3.34
CA LEU A 92 29.75 -9.68 -4.04
C LEU A 92 29.53 -9.36 -5.53
N GLY A 93 30.05 -8.24 -6.05
CA GLY A 93 29.83 -7.84 -7.45
C GLY A 93 28.39 -7.47 -7.80
N LEU A 94 27.56 -7.12 -6.80
CA LEU A 94 26.16 -6.75 -6.99
C LEU A 94 26.01 -5.25 -7.28
N LYS A 95 25.19 -4.92 -8.27
CA LYS A 95 24.83 -3.52 -8.58
C LYS A 95 23.66 -3.09 -7.69
N PRO A 96 23.77 -1.96 -6.95
CA PRO A 96 22.64 -1.44 -6.19
C PRO A 96 21.57 -0.89 -7.14
N ARG A 97 20.31 -1.02 -6.75
CA ARG A 97 19.14 -0.48 -7.48
C ARG A 97 18.64 0.82 -6.87
N ALA A 98 18.60 0.88 -5.54
CA ALA A 98 18.21 2.04 -4.77
C ALA A 98 18.93 2.09 -3.41
N ARG A 99 18.79 3.22 -2.72
CA ARG A 99 19.15 3.41 -1.32
C ARG A 99 17.91 3.75 -0.51
N ILE A 100 17.82 3.22 0.71
CA ILE A 100 16.82 3.67 1.69
C ILE A 100 17.32 5.00 2.27
N ARG A 101 16.59 6.07 2.01
CA ARG A 101 16.95 7.43 2.45
C ARG A 101 16.58 7.65 3.92
N ALA A 102 15.34 7.29 4.28
CA ALA A 102 14.81 7.40 5.63
C ALA A 102 13.59 6.47 5.77
N PHE A 103 13.27 6.13 7.02
CA PHE A 103 12.02 5.46 7.37
C PHE A 103 11.49 6.00 8.71
N ALA A 104 10.20 5.87 8.93
CA ALA A 104 9.53 6.28 10.15
C ALA A 104 8.35 5.35 10.48
N ASN A 105 8.06 5.24 11.76
CA ASN A 105 6.87 4.56 12.29
C ASN A 105 6.14 5.53 13.23
N ILE A 106 4.81 5.39 13.31
CA ILE A 106 3.97 6.16 14.22
C ILE A 106 2.78 5.32 14.69
N GLY A 107 2.21 5.70 15.83
CA GLY A 107 0.86 5.31 16.25
C GLY A 107 -0.05 6.55 16.21
N SER A 108 -1.26 6.37 15.73
CA SER A 108 -2.31 7.36 15.58
C SER A 108 -3.57 6.88 16.32
N GLU A 109 -4.69 7.57 16.12
CA GLU A 109 -5.95 7.25 16.80
C GLU A 109 -6.45 5.83 16.38
N PRO A 110 -6.66 4.91 17.33
CA PRO A 110 -6.90 3.50 17.02
C PRO A 110 -8.33 3.17 16.57
N VAL A 111 -9.32 4.04 16.79
CA VAL A 111 -10.72 3.82 16.38
C VAL A 111 -10.91 4.15 14.89
N LEU A 112 -10.42 5.30 14.41
CA LEU A 112 -10.31 5.59 12.98
C LEU A 112 -9.32 4.64 12.30
N MET A 113 -8.30 4.20 13.03
CA MET A 113 -7.37 3.11 12.73
C MET A 113 -6.44 3.32 11.53
N LEU A 114 -6.91 3.86 10.41
CA LEU A 114 -6.23 3.80 9.11
C LEU A 114 -5.77 5.18 8.60
N THR A 115 -5.74 6.20 9.48
CA THR A 115 -5.23 7.55 9.16
C THR A 115 -3.72 7.69 9.32
N GLY A 116 -3.06 6.69 9.95
CA GLY A 116 -1.63 6.67 10.21
C GLY A 116 -0.69 6.98 9.02
N PRO A 117 -1.02 6.63 7.75
CA PRO A 117 -0.20 7.01 6.60
C PRO A 117 0.07 8.51 6.46
N VAL A 118 -0.90 9.36 6.79
CA VAL A 118 -0.74 10.82 6.74
C VAL A 118 0.30 11.26 7.77
N ASP A 119 0.07 10.92 9.03
CA ASP A 119 0.93 11.35 10.15
C ASP A 119 2.36 10.81 10.01
N VAL A 120 2.53 9.56 9.55
CA VAL A 120 3.86 8.98 9.36
C VAL A 120 4.61 9.63 8.19
N THR A 121 3.88 10.07 7.15
CA THR A 121 4.46 10.75 5.99
C THR A 121 5.01 12.12 6.40
N GLU A 122 4.27 12.91 7.16
CA GLU A 122 4.74 14.19 7.67
C GLU A 122 5.99 14.03 8.54
N LYS A 123 5.95 13.07 9.48
CA LYS A 123 7.09 12.73 10.33
C LYS A 123 8.30 12.30 9.50
N LEU A 124 8.09 11.49 8.47
CA LEU A 124 9.15 10.99 7.60
C LEU A 124 9.80 12.11 6.79
N LEU A 125 9.00 12.99 6.18
CA LEU A 125 9.50 14.13 5.40
C LEU A 125 10.31 15.09 6.27
N GLN A 126 9.82 15.41 7.48
CA GLN A 126 10.58 16.22 8.45
C GLN A 126 11.91 15.54 8.81
N ARG A 127 11.90 14.24 9.10
CA ARG A 127 13.11 13.47 9.43
C ARG A 127 14.11 13.44 8.25
N ALA A 128 13.61 13.28 7.04
CA ALA A 128 14.42 13.24 5.82
C ALA A 128 14.89 14.63 5.35
N LYS A 129 14.31 15.70 5.92
CA LYS A 129 14.45 17.10 5.48
C LYS A 129 14.05 17.26 4.01
N MET A 130 12.93 16.65 3.65
CA MET A 130 12.36 16.64 2.29
C MET A 130 10.98 17.27 2.29
N LYS A 131 10.53 17.68 1.11
CA LYS A 131 9.18 18.16 0.83
C LYS A 131 8.43 17.12 0.00
N LEU A 132 7.10 17.20 0.00
CA LEU A 132 6.26 16.38 -0.90
C LEU A 132 6.65 16.53 -2.37
N SER A 133 7.06 17.75 -2.78
CA SER A 133 7.52 18.04 -4.14
C SER A 133 8.79 17.30 -4.56
N ASP A 134 9.54 16.75 -3.59
CA ASP A 134 10.78 16.01 -3.85
C ASP A 134 10.49 14.52 -4.15
N ILE A 135 9.23 14.08 -4.03
CA ILE A 135 8.78 12.71 -4.26
C ILE A 135 8.20 12.61 -5.68
N ASP A 136 8.74 11.70 -6.48
CA ASP A 136 8.27 11.44 -7.83
C ASP A 136 7.05 10.52 -7.84
N LEU A 137 7.10 9.45 -7.03
CA LEU A 137 6.04 8.44 -6.91
C LEU A 137 5.68 8.16 -5.45
N PHE A 138 4.40 7.96 -5.20
CA PHE A 138 3.83 7.54 -3.94
C PHE A 138 3.24 6.14 -4.11
N GLU A 139 3.50 5.28 -3.14
CA GLU A 139 2.98 3.93 -3.12
C GLU A 139 2.37 3.68 -1.74
N LEU A 140 1.04 3.62 -1.68
CA LEU A 140 0.26 3.38 -0.47
C LEU A 140 -0.53 2.08 -0.65
N ASN A 141 -0.39 1.16 0.29
CA ASN A 141 -1.20 -0.06 0.30
C ASN A 141 -2.71 0.26 0.25
N GLU A 142 -3.41 -0.33 -0.71
CA GLU A 142 -4.84 -0.10 -0.95
C GLU A 142 -5.72 -1.01 -0.08
N ALA A 143 -5.57 -0.91 1.25
CA ALA A 143 -6.43 -1.67 2.17
C ALA A 143 -7.92 -1.39 1.92
N PHE A 144 -8.25 -0.10 1.75
CA PHE A 144 -9.57 0.39 1.41
C PHE A 144 -9.46 1.65 0.56
N ALA A 145 -10.38 1.83 -0.40
CA ALA A 145 -10.37 2.99 -1.30
C ALA A 145 -10.36 4.34 -0.55
N SER A 146 -11.14 4.46 0.53
CA SER A 146 -11.19 5.70 1.34
C SER A 146 -9.85 6.08 1.98
N VAL A 147 -8.99 5.11 2.32
CA VAL A 147 -7.67 5.36 2.91
C VAL A 147 -6.77 6.05 1.89
N VAL A 148 -6.78 5.56 0.65
CA VAL A 148 -6.02 6.15 -0.46
C VAL A 148 -6.55 7.55 -0.77
N LEU A 149 -7.87 7.70 -0.91
CA LEU A 149 -8.48 9.00 -1.18
C LEU A 149 -8.21 10.03 -0.08
N ARG A 150 -8.28 9.62 1.19
CA ARG A 150 -7.94 10.48 2.33
C ARG A 150 -6.48 10.91 2.32
N TYR A 151 -5.57 10.00 1.94
CA TYR A 151 -4.14 10.29 1.82
C TYR A 151 -3.86 11.28 0.68
N MET A 152 -4.47 11.05 -0.49
CA MET A 152 -4.39 11.97 -1.63
C MET A 152 -4.93 13.36 -1.27
N GLN A 153 -6.08 13.42 -0.60
CA GLN A 153 -6.68 14.67 -0.14
C GLN A 153 -5.78 15.43 0.84
N ALA A 154 -5.07 14.73 1.72
CA ALA A 154 -4.20 15.34 2.73
C ALA A 154 -3.06 16.16 2.11
N PHE A 155 -2.54 15.67 0.97
CA PHE A 155 -1.29 16.12 0.38
C PHE A 155 -1.45 16.60 -1.07
N GLU A 156 -2.69 16.70 -1.55
CA GLU A 156 -3.06 17.08 -2.92
C GLU A 156 -2.28 16.27 -3.97
N ILE A 157 -2.14 14.96 -3.73
CA ILE A 157 -1.35 14.07 -4.59
C ILE A 157 -2.14 13.80 -5.88
N PRO A 158 -1.58 14.06 -7.06
CA PRO A 158 -2.26 13.78 -8.31
C PRO A 158 -2.32 12.27 -8.59
N HIS A 159 -3.38 11.83 -9.27
CA HIS A 159 -3.62 10.41 -9.58
C HIS A 159 -2.48 9.76 -10.38
N ASP A 160 -1.72 10.52 -11.15
CA ASP A 160 -0.61 10.02 -11.98
C ASP A 160 0.69 9.79 -11.19
N LYS A 161 0.70 10.09 -9.88
CA LYS A 161 1.84 9.90 -8.98
C LYS A 161 1.62 8.86 -7.88
N ILE A 162 0.40 8.38 -7.65
CA ILE A 162 0.11 7.43 -6.58
C ILE A 162 -0.40 6.10 -7.12
N ASN A 163 0.15 4.98 -6.64
CA ASN A 163 -0.26 3.62 -7.00
C ASN A 163 -0.39 3.42 -8.52
N VAL A 164 0.58 3.94 -9.26
CA VAL A 164 0.49 4.14 -10.71
C VAL A 164 0.46 2.84 -11.52
N ASN A 165 0.76 1.72 -10.87
CA ASN A 165 0.74 0.37 -11.44
C ASN A 165 -0.42 -0.48 -10.89
N GLY A 166 -1.42 0.16 -10.27
CA GLY A 166 -2.49 -0.50 -9.51
C GLY A 166 -2.02 -0.90 -8.11
N GLY A 167 -2.93 -1.47 -7.31
CA GLY A 167 -2.62 -1.90 -5.95
C GLY A 167 -3.46 -3.07 -5.46
N ALA A 168 -3.59 -3.16 -4.15
CA ALA A 168 -4.15 -4.33 -3.46
C ALA A 168 -5.65 -4.56 -3.68
N ILE A 169 -6.41 -3.57 -4.16
CA ILE A 169 -7.80 -3.79 -4.59
C ILE A 169 -7.84 -4.68 -5.84
N ALA A 170 -6.87 -4.52 -6.74
CA ALA A 170 -6.77 -5.33 -7.96
C ALA A 170 -5.98 -6.63 -7.76
N MET A 171 -4.81 -6.54 -7.12
CA MET A 171 -3.85 -7.65 -7.04
C MET A 171 -3.92 -8.43 -5.70
N GLY A 172 -4.57 -7.87 -4.69
CA GLY A 172 -4.69 -8.45 -3.36
C GLY A 172 -3.65 -7.98 -2.34
N HIS A 173 -3.91 -8.31 -1.07
CA HIS A 173 -3.11 -7.95 0.10
C HIS A 173 -2.69 -9.21 0.89
N PRO A 174 -1.53 -9.82 0.59
CA PRO A 174 -0.97 -10.94 1.36
C PRO A 174 -0.30 -10.45 2.66
N LEU A 175 -1.00 -9.58 3.41
CA LEU A 175 -0.63 -9.01 4.70
C LEU A 175 0.88 -8.73 4.84
N GLY A 176 1.61 -9.62 5.52
CA GLY A 176 3.03 -9.49 5.82
C GLY A 176 3.98 -9.39 4.61
N ALA A 177 3.59 -9.88 3.43
CA ALA A 177 4.41 -9.77 2.22
C ALA A 177 4.22 -8.43 1.49
N THR A 178 3.09 -7.75 1.70
CA THR A 178 2.66 -6.61 0.88
C THR A 178 3.63 -5.44 0.92
N GLY A 179 4.16 -5.12 2.10
CA GLY A 179 5.12 -4.02 2.24
C GLY A 179 6.37 -4.22 1.36
N ALA A 180 6.86 -5.45 1.26
CA ALA A 180 7.99 -5.78 0.38
C ALA A 180 7.58 -5.82 -1.10
N MET A 181 6.36 -6.28 -1.42
CA MET A 181 5.83 -6.26 -2.79
C MET A 181 5.74 -4.84 -3.34
N ILE A 182 5.04 -3.94 -2.64
CA ILE A 182 4.84 -2.56 -3.12
C ILE A 182 6.15 -1.76 -3.15
N PHE A 183 7.09 -2.06 -2.23
CA PHE A 183 8.44 -1.53 -2.28
C PHE A 183 9.16 -1.93 -3.57
N GLY A 184 9.08 -3.21 -3.96
CA GLY A 184 9.62 -3.70 -5.22
C GLY A 184 8.93 -3.08 -6.44
N THR A 185 7.60 -2.97 -6.40
CA THR A 185 6.78 -2.35 -7.46
C THR A 185 7.22 -0.92 -7.74
N VAL A 186 7.31 -0.08 -6.71
CA VAL A 186 7.66 1.34 -6.93
C VAL A 186 9.13 1.49 -7.36
N LEU A 187 10.02 0.61 -6.89
CA LEU A 187 11.42 0.61 -7.32
C LEU A 187 11.55 0.25 -8.81
N ASP A 188 10.86 -0.79 -9.26
CA ASP A 188 10.79 -1.15 -10.68
C ASP A 188 10.23 0.02 -11.51
N GLU A 189 9.24 0.74 -10.98
CA GLU A 189 8.61 1.85 -11.68
C GLU A 189 9.50 3.10 -11.76
N LEU A 190 10.27 3.40 -10.70
CA LEU A 190 11.29 4.44 -10.74
C LEU A 190 12.33 4.14 -11.83
N GLU A 191 12.81 2.91 -11.91
CA GLU A 191 13.75 2.49 -12.96
C GLU A 191 13.12 2.55 -14.35
N ARG A 192 11.87 2.11 -14.49
CA ARG A 192 11.16 2.11 -15.78
C ARG A 192 10.89 3.51 -16.32
N ARG A 193 10.59 4.47 -15.43
CA ARG A 193 10.31 5.88 -15.77
C ARG A 193 11.54 6.79 -15.73
N ASP A 194 12.71 6.27 -15.35
CA ASP A 194 13.92 7.06 -15.09
C ASP A 194 13.71 8.18 -14.03
N LEU A 195 12.88 7.90 -13.02
CA LEU A 195 12.60 8.79 -11.89
C LEU A 195 13.54 8.51 -10.71
N ASN A 196 13.57 9.38 -9.69
CA ASN A 196 14.60 9.35 -8.67
C ASN A 196 14.08 8.88 -7.31
N THR A 197 12.95 9.39 -6.85
CA THR A 197 12.53 9.29 -5.44
C THR A 197 11.12 8.75 -5.32
N ALA A 198 10.93 7.75 -4.46
CA ALA A 198 9.59 7.27 -4.09
C ALA A 198 9.38 7.24 -2.58
N LEU A 199 8.12 7.40 -2.18
CA LEU A 199 7.65 7.19 -0.81
C LEU A 199 6.70 6.01 -0.79
N VAL A 200 7.04 5.00 0.02
CA VAL A 200 6.22 3.79 0.25
C VAL A 200 5.62 3.88 1.64
N THR A 201 4.32 3.66 1.80
CA THR A 201 3.63 3.74 3.09
C THR A 201 2.50 2.72 3.22
N LEU A 202 2.20 2.31 4.46
CA LEU A 202 1.11 1.40 4.77
C LEU A 202 0.38 1.86 6.03
N CYS A 203 -0.95 1.74 6.00
CA CYS A 203 -1.76 1.72 7.22
C CYS A 203 -1.62 0.37 7.92
N ILE A 204 -1.70 0.36 9.24
CA ILE A 204 -1.59 -0.82 10.07
C ILE A 204 -2.70 -0.78 11.13
N GLY A 205 -3.19 -1.95 11.53
CA GLY A 205 -4.23 -2.06 12.57
C GLY A 205 -3.87 -1.31 13.86
N ALA A 206 -4.91 -0.89 14.58
CA ALA A 206 -4.81 -0.11 15.81
C ALA A 206 -4.08 1.24 15.66
N GLY A 207 -4.24 1.92 14.53
CA GLY A 207 -3.73 3.28 14.35
C GLY A 207 -2.26 3.35 13.94
N MET A 208 -1.58 2.23 13.68
CA MET A 208 -0.16 2.28 13.33
C MET A 208 0.06 2.69 11.87
N GLY A 209 1.20 3.32 11.59
CA GLY A 209 1.63 3.68 10.25
C GLY A 209 3.14 3.51 10.10
N THR A 210 3.57 3.06 8.92
CA THR A 210 4.99 2.96 8.54
C THR A 210 5.19 3.58 7.17
N ALA A 211 6.31 4.29 7.00
CA ALA A 211 6.69 4.82 5.70
C ALA A 211 8.21 4.79 5.49
N THR A 212 8.61 4.66 4.22
CA THR A 212 10.00 4.62 3.78
C THR A 212 10.18 5.47 2.53
N ILE A 213 11.23 6.27 2.48
CA ILE A 213 11.67 6.96 1.26
C ILE A 213 12.84 6.18 0.66
N ILE A 214 12.75 5.90 -0.64
CA ILE A 214 13.83 5.32 -1.44
C ILE A 214 14.28 6.28 -2.53
N GLU A 215 15.57 6.22 -2.86
CA GLU A 215 16.17 6.95 -3.97
C GLU A 215 16.90 5.96 -4.89
N ARG A 216 16.63 6.02 -6.20
CA ARG A 216 17.32 5.22 -7.22
C ARG A 216 18.81 5.60 -7.28
N VAL A 217 19.66 4.63 -7.64
CA VAL A 217 21.13 4.77 -7.74
C VAL A 217 21.63 4.57 -9.17
#